data_AF-A0A384L5I9-F1
#
_entry.id   AF-A0A384L5I9-F1
#
_cell.length_a   1.000
_cell.length_b   1.000
_cell.length_c   1.000
_cell.angle_alpha   90.00
_cell.angle_beta   90.00
_cell.angle_gamma   90.00
#
_symmetry.space_group_name_H-M   'P 1'
#
loop_
_entity.id
_entity.type
_entity.pdbx_description
1 polymer ?
#
loop_
_entity_poly.entity_id
_entity_poly.type
_entity_poly.pdbx_seq_one_letter_code
_entity_poly.pdbx_strand_id
1 'polypeptide(L)'
;MADHKGKVPVSLSASSSSLSLSPKTTPIEAEVWLIAEARAQEILCAIQPNYLAERSRNKIISNLQTLLWERLGIEVYLFGSMPLKTYLPDGDIDLTVLTHHASEEDCARAVCCVLEAEMGNSDLQVTGVQYVQAKVKVIKCSIRDVAFDISFNQLAGLGALCFLEQVDKAFGRDHLFKKSIILVKAWCFYESRILGANSGLISTYALAILVLNIVNMSYSSLSGPLAVLYKFINYYGSFDWKNYCVTVTGPVPISSLPDITETGNHEVFLDEKFFRECMELYSGETGVVEASRKYFPVKYYNILDPLKHSNNLGRSVTKGNMVRLRNCFMLGVQKLRDVLTLPGENVGWKLEKFFNVSLERNGKGQRQDVEEPVVAFGTGAADYSQLKGDFDRYRNNLIYGKWFHGESLHNWLPPSLDTTSWANISFYMSRVRNGFNGRNQEGPTSMPNIKQSPNNRRSNGTGTYIPGMSKQSNTAGCSSSKPSTVKSLPSASETQESKKNP
;
A
#
# COMPACT_ATOMS: atom_id res chain seq x y z
N MET A 1 -70.97 -8.79 -21.98
CA MET A 1 -69.84 -8.76 -22.94
C MET A 1 -69.10 -7.46 -22.66
N ALA A 2 -68.24 -7.47 -21.64
CA ALA A 2 -66.80 -7.75 -21.73
C ALA A 2 -66.05 -6.47 -22.14
N ASP A 3 -65.75 -5.65 -21.14
CA ASP A 3 -64.91 -4.46 -21.27
C ASP A 3 -63.76 -4.50 -20.26
N HIS A 4 -62.61 -4.04 -20.74
CA HIS A 4 -61.26 -4.20 -20.17
C HIS A 4 -61.11 -3.73 -18.72
N LYS A 5 -60.60 -4.62 -17.84
CA LYS A 5 -60.03 -4.25 -16.54
C LYS A 5 -58.53 -3.97 -16.67
N GLY A 6 -58.17 -2.69 -16.69
CA GLY A 6 -56.83 -2.23 -16.30
C GLY A 6 -56.65 -2.34 -14.78
N LYS A 7 -55.59 -3.00 -14.33
CA LYS A 7 -55.14 -2.98 -12.93
C LYS A 7 -54.19 -1.80 -12.74
N VAL A 8 -54.57 -0.90 -11.85
CA VAL A 8 -53.77 0.20 -11.29
C VAL A 8 -52.66 -0.40 -10.39
N PRO A 9 -51.41 0.08 -10.41
CA PRO A 9 -50.39 -0.33 -9.45
C PRO A 9 -50.58 0.41 -8.12
N VAL A 10 -50.58 -0.35 -7.03
CA VAL A 10 -50.55 0.13 -5.65
C VAL A 10 -49.19 0.77 -5.37
N SER A 11 -49.20 2.06 -5.03
CA SER A 11 -48.03 2.82 -4.57
C SER A 11 -47.66 2.42 -3.14
N LEU A 12 -46.58 1.65 -2.98
CA LEU A 12 -45.93 1.43 -1.69
C LEU A 12 -44.94 2.58 -1.46
N SER A 13 -45.38 3.57 -0.69
CA SER A 13 -44.53 4.62 -0.12
C SER A 13 -43.74 4.02 1.05
N ALA A 14 -42.49 3.65 0.80
CA ALA A 14 -41.54 3.35 1.88
C ALA A 14 -40.99 4.68 2.42
N SER A 15 -41.42 5.00 3.64
CA SER A 15 -40.96 6.11 4.46
C SER A 15 -39.46 6.00 4.73
N SER A 16 -38.69 6.96 4.23
CA SER A 16 -37.30 7.16 4.61
C SER A 16 -37.25 7.74 6.03
N SER A 17 -36.97 6.88 7.00
CA SER A 17 -36.68 7.30 8.37
C SER A 17 -35.35 8.05 8.40
N SER A 18 -35.45 9.38 8.44
CA SER A 18 -34.36 10.31 8.72
C SER A 18 -33.85 10.13 10.15
N LEU A 19 -32.72 9.44 10.32
CA LEU A 19 -31.96 9.50 11.56
C LEU A 19 -31.12 10.77 11.57
N SER A 20 -31.73 11.89 11.97
CA SER A 20 -31.02 13.11 12.34
C SER A 20 -30.80 13.14 13.85
N LEU A 21 -29.53 13.11 14.27
CA LEU A 21 -29.03 13.78 15.48
C LEU A 21 -27.50 13.76 15.44
N SER A 22 -26.92 14.52 14.52
CA SER A 22 -25.56 15.07 14.67
C SER A 22 -25.70 16.54 15.07
N PRO A 23 -24.80 17.10 15.90
CA PRO A 23 -24.78 18.53 16.15
C PRO A 23 -24.67 19.22 14.80
N LYS A 24 -25.48 20.26 14.55
CA LYS A 24 -25.34 21.12 13.35
C LYS A 24 -23.92 21.68 13.35
N THR A 25 -23.02 21.01 12.63
CA THR A 25 -21.65 21.48 12.45
C THR A 25 -21.72 22.67 11.52
N THR A 26 -21.30 23.83 12.01
CA THR A 26 -21.10 25.02 11.18
C THR A 26 -20.21 24.63 9.99
N PRO A 27 -20.65 24.93 8.75
CA PRO A 27 -19.83 24.71 7.58
C PRO A 27 -18.52 25.50 7.70
N ILE A 28 -17.40 24.88 7.36
CA ILE A 28 -16.12 25.59 7.27
C ILE A 28 -16.18 26.51 6.06
N GLU A 29 -15.89 27.79 6.27
CA GLU A 29 -15.97 28.82 5.24
C GLU A 29 -14.96 28.57 4.11
N ALA A 30 -15.32 28.97 2.88
CA ALA A 30 -14.48 28.76 1.70
C ALA A 30 -13.11 29.47 1.80
N GLU A 31 -13.08 30.64 2.44
CA GLU A 31 -11.85 31.41 2.69
C GLU A 31 -10.89 30.66 3.63
N VAL A 32 -11.42 30.04 4.68
CA VAL A 32 -10.62 29.22 5.60
C VAL A 32 -10.03 28.01 4.86
N TRP A 33 -10.80 27.35 3.99
CA TRP A 33 -10.27 26.27 3.15
C TRP A 33 -9.15 26.75 2.24
N LEU A 34 -9.28 27.93 1.63
CA LEU A 34 -8.24 28.48 0.76
C LEU A 34 -6.92 28.67 1.51
N ILE A 35 -6.98 29.29 2.70
CA ILE A 35 -5.81 29.51 3.57
C ILE A 35 -5.21 28.17 4.02
N ALA A 36 -6.07 27.24 4.44
CA ALA A 36 -5.64 25.94 4.95
C ALA A 36 -4.99 25.08 3.86
N GLU A 37 -5.54 25.05 2.64
CA GLU A 37 -4.96 24.31 1.51
C GLU A 37 -3.65 24.92 1.05
N ALA A 38 -3.53 26.26 1.01
CA ALA A 38 -2.26 26.91 0.70
C ALA A 38 -1.16 26.51 1.71
N ARG A 39 -1.48 26.52 3.01
CA ARG A 39 -0.54 26.06 4.03
C ARG A 39 -0.25 24.56 3.92
N ALA A 40 -1.25 23.73 3.64
CA ALA A 40 -1.06 22.30 3.45
C ALA A 40 -0.16 22.00 2.24
N GLN A 41 -0.22 22.82 1.19
CA GLN A 41 0.66 22.70 0.03
C GLN A 41 2.12 23.00 0.39
N GLU A 42 2.40 24.00 1.25
CA GLU A 42 3.76 24.22 1.78
C GLU A 42 4.27 23.03 2.60
N ILE A 43 3.42 22.48 3.47
CA ILE A 43 3.74 21.28 4.27
C ILE A 43 4.02 20.10 3.35
N LEU A 44 3.19 19.92 2.31
CA LEU A 44 3.36 18.86 1.33
C LEU A 44 4.68 19.00 0.57
N CYS A 45 5.09 20.21 0.19
CA CYS A 45 6.38 20.45 -0.47
C CYS A 45 7.58 20.01 0.38
N ALA A 46 7.50 20.09 1.71
CA ALA A 46 8.54 19.59 2.60
C ALA A 46 8.63 18.04 2.61
N ILE A 47 7.54 17.34 2.30
CA ILE A 47 7.41 15.88 2.47
C ILE A 47 7.50 15.12 1.14
N GLN A 48 6.91 15.67 0.08
CA GLN A 48 6.78 14.99 -1.21
C GLN A 48 8.15 14.65 -1.84
N PRO A 49 8.21 13.71 -2.81
CA PRO A 49 9.39 13.49 -3.64
C PRO A 49 9.92 14.80 -4.21
N ASN A 50 11.23 14.97 -4.36
CA ASN A 50 11.80 16.12 -5.07
C ASN A 50 12.89 15.65 -6.03
N TYR A 51 13.35 16.56 -6.90
CA TYR A 51 14.32 16.22 -7.93
C TYR A 51 15.61 15.58 -7.38
N LEU A 52 16.16 16.10 -6.28
CA LEU A 52 17.39 15.59 -5.68
C LEU A 52 17.20 14.20 -5.09
N ALA A 53 16.10 13.98 -4.36
CA ALA A 53 15.71 12.69 -3.82
C ALA A 53 15.50 11.65 -4.92
N GLU A 54 14.77 12.01 -5.99
CA GLU A 54 14.54 11.14 -7.13
C GLU A 54 15.86 10.79 -7.84
N ARG A 55 16.73 11.77 -8.07
CA ARG A 55 18.05 11.56 -8.69
C ARG A 55 18.90 10.60 -7.85
N SER A 56 18.96 10.81 -6.54
CA SER A 56 19.70 9.95 -5.60
C SER A 56 19.16 8.52 -5.61
N ARG A 57 17.85 8.35 -5.40
CA ARG A 57 17.18 7.03 -5.39
C ARG A 57 17.36 6.31 -6.74
N ASN A 58 17.18 7.00 -7.87
CA ASN A 58 17.34 6.41 -9.20
C ASN A 58 18.79 5.98 -9.49
N LYS A 59 19.79 6.68 -8.95
CA LYS A 59 21.19 6.28 -9.06
C LYS A 59 21.44 4.97 -8.31
N ILE A 60 20.93 4.86 -7.07
CA ILE A 60 21.05 3.63 -6.27
C ILE A 60 20.34 2.45 -6.96
N ILE A 61 19.12 2.68 -7.45
CA ILE A 61 18.35 1.66 -8.19
C ILE A 61 19.10 1.20 -9.44
N SER A 62 19.61 2.14 -10.26
CA SER A 62 20.33 1.79 -11.48
C SER A 62 21.59 0.96 -11.17
N ASN A 63 22.33 1.33 -10.12
CA ASN A 63 23.50 0.55 -9.71
C ASN A 63 23.12 -0.87 -9.28
N LEU A 64 22.05 -1.04 -8.50
CA LEU A 64 21.56 -2.35 -8.09
C LEU A 64 21.07 -3.19 -9.29
N GLN A 65 20.35 -2.57 -10.22
CA GLN A 65 19.89 -3.24 -11.45
C GLN A 65 21.08 -3.71 -12.30
N THR A 66 22.09 -2.86 -12.50
CA THR A 66 23.32 -3.22 -13.22
C THR A 66 24.06 -4.36 -12.53
N LEU A 67 24.23 -4.30 -11.20
CA LEU A 67 24.88 -5.36 -10.43
C LEU A 67 24.20 -6.71 -10.61
N LEU A 68 22.87 -6.76 -10.43
CA LEU A 68 22.13 -8.02 -10.52
C LEU A 68 22.09 -8.55 -11.96
N TRP A 69 22.03 -7.65 -12.95
CA TRP A 69 22.14 -8.03 -14.36
C TRP A 69 23.51 -8.61 -14.69
N GLU A 70 24.60 -7.94 -14.34
CA GLU A 70 25.97 -8.38 -14.67
C GLU A 70 26.35 -9.70 -13.97
N ARG A 71 25.89 -9.89 -12.73
CA ARG A 71 26.26 -11.08 -11.93
C ARG A 71 25.35 -12.28 -12.19
N LEU A 72 24.06 -12.06 -12.43
CA LEU A 72 23.06 -13.14 -12.48
C LEU A 72 22.26 -13.20 -13.79
N GLY A 73 22.36 -12.19 -14.66
CA GLY A 73 21.56 -12.09 -15.89
C GLY A 73 20.07 -11.85 -15.62
N ILE A 74 19.72 -11.30 -14.45
CA ILE A 74 18.33 -11.10 -14.05
C ILE A 74 17.91 -9.64 -14.19
N GLU A 75 16.68 -9.45 -14.64
CA GLU A 75 16.04 -8.16 -14.67
C GLU A 75 15.20 -7.90 -13.41
N VAL A 76 15.18 -6.64 -13.00
CA VAL A 76 14.51 -6.18 -11.79
C VAL A 76 13.67 -4.96 -12.11
N TYR A 77 12.40 -4.99 -11.70
CA TYR A 77 11.45 -3.92 -11.97
C TYR A 77 10.99 -3.24 -10.69
N LEU A 78 10.86 -1.92 -10.74
CA LEU A 78 10.24 -1.13 -9.68
C LEU A 78 8.73 -1.31 -9.68
N PHE A 79 8.16 -1.37 -8.49
CA PHE A 79 6.72 -1.18 -8.29
C PHE A 79 6.47 -0.38 -7.00
N GLY A 80 5.21 -0.19 -6.61
CA GLY A 80 4.87 0.46 -5.35
C GLY A 80 5.07 1.98 -5.35
N SER A 81 5.39 2.55 -4.18
CA SER A 81 5.33 4.00 -3.95
C SER A 81 6.41 4.79 -4.70
N MET A 82 7.58 4.17 -4.96
CA MET A 82 8.72 4.82 -5.62
C MET A 82 8.38 5.23 -7.07
N PRO A 83 8.06 4.30 -7.99
CA PRO A 83 7.68 4.68 -9.36
C PRO A 83 6.36 5.45 -9.42
N LEU A 84 5.42 5.24 -8.49
CA LEU A 84 4.18 6.03 -8.42
C LEU A 84 4.43 7.49 -7.98
N LYS A 85 5.61 7.80 -7.44
CA LYS A 85 5.97 9.09 -6.84
C LYS A 85 5.06 9.49 -5.67
N THR A 86 4.74 8.53 -4.81
CA THR A 86 3.96 8.76 -3.58
C THR A 86 4.68 8.30 -2.32
N TYR A 87 5.99 8.09 -2.41
CA TYR A 87 6.82 7.70 -1.28
C TYR A 87 7.04 8.87 -0.30
N LEU A 88 7.26 8.53 0.97
CA LEU A 88 7.75 9.48 1.98
C LEU A 88 9.29 9.47 1.98
N PRO A 89 9.96 10.49 2.56
CA PRO A 89 11.42 10.57 2.57
C PRO A 89 12.13 9.32 3.13
N ASP A 90 11.54 8.66 4.11
CA ASP A 90 12.02 7.41 4.72
C ASP A 90 11.34 6.14 4.16
N GLY A 91 10.60 6.29 3.06
CA GLY A 91 9.92 5.20 2.38
C GLY A 91 10.89 4.23 1.71
N ASP A 92 10.55 2.94 1.79
CA ASP A 92 11.22 1.82 1.15
C ASP A 92 11.10 1.86 -0.39
N ILE A 93 11.99 1.10 -1.04
CA ILE A 93 11.98 0.87 -2.49
C ILE A 93 11.62 -0.59 -2.74
N ASP A 94 10.49 -0.78 -3.42
CA ASP A 94 9.97 -2.09 -3.79
C ASP A 94 10.47 -2.52 -5.16
N LEU A 95 11.04 -3.71 -5.22
CA LEU A 95 11.55 -4.33 -6.44
C LEU A 95 10.94 -5.72 -6.63
N THR A 96 10.69 -6.08 -7.88
CA THR A 96 10.35 -7.44 -8.26
C THR A 96 11.36 -7.98 -9.27
N VAL A 97 11.92 -9.14 -8.96
CA VAL A 97 12.69 -9.95 -9.90
C VAL A 97 11.71 -10.85 -10.65
N LEU A 98 11.83 -10.93 -11.97
CA LEU A 98 11.14 -11.96 -12.74
C LEU A 98 12.01 -13.22 -12.78
N THR A 99 11.43 -14.37 -12.50
CA THR A 99 12.15 -15.65 -12.55
C THR A 99 11.15 -16.79 -12.69
N HIS A 100 11.55 -17.90 -13.29
CA HIS A 100 10.68 -19.07 -13.35
C HIS A 100 10.33 -19.54 -11.94
N HIS A 101 9.06 -19.90 -11.70
CA HIS A 101 8.60 -20.31 -10.36
C HIS A 101 9.44 -21.45 -9.74
N ALA A 102 9.91 -22.40 -10.56
CA ALA A 102 10.78 -23.48 -10.10
C ALA A 102 12.15 -23.01 -9.61
N SER A 103 12.65 -21.87 -10.11
CA SER A 103 13.96 -21.29 -9.79
C SER A 103 13.89 -20.15 -8.79
N GLU A 104 12.71 -19.82 -8.27
CA GLU A 104 12.51 -18.66 -7.39
C GLU A 104 13.37 -18.72 -6.13
N GLU A 105 13.51 -19.91 -5.53
CA GLU A 105 14.31 -20.11 -4.32
C GLU A 105 15.81 -19.99 -4.59
N ASP A 106 16.29 -20.62 -5.67
CA ASP A 106 17.70 -20.53 -6.09
C ASP A 106 18.07 -19.09 -6.48
N CYS A 107 17.17 -18.42 -7.17
CA CYS A 107 17.32 -17.02 -7.55
C CYS A 107 17.39 -16.12 -6.30
N ALA A 108 16.51 -16.33 -5.32
CA ALA A 108 16.54 -15.58 -4.07
C ALA A 108 17.86 -15.77 -3.32
N ARG A 109 18.34 -17.01 -3.19
CA ARG A 109 19.65 -17.28 -2.59
C ARG A 109 20.79 -16.60 -3.34
N ALA A 110 20.79 -16.66 -4.68
CA ALA A 110 21.81 -16.03 -5.50
C ALA A 110 21.82 -14.50 -5.33
N VAL A 111 20.64 -13.87 -5.28
CA VAL A 111 20.52 -12.42 -4.99
C VAL A 111 21.07 -12.09 -3.60
N CYS A 112 20.75 -12.89 -2.58
CA CYS A 112 21.34 -12.73 -1.25
C CYS A 112 22.88 -12.81 -1.29
N CYS A 113 23.45 -13.82 -1.94
CA CYS A 113 24.90 -13.95 -2.05
C CYS A 113 25.56 -12.74 -2.73
N VAL A 114 24.95 -12.22 -3.79
CA VAL A 114 25.45 -11.02 -4.48
C VAL A 114 25.40 -9.80 -3.55
N LEU A 115 24.28 -9.59 -2.85
CA LEU A 115 24.14 -8.46 -1.92
C LEU A 115 25.07 -8.57 -0.71
N GLU A 116 25.25 -9.78 -0.18
CA GLU A 116 26.18 -10.06 0.93
C GLU A 116 27.64 -9.83 0.51
N ALA A 117 28.01 -10.17 -0.74
CA ALA A 117 29.34 -9.89 -1.27
C ALA A 117 29.64 -8.38 -1.42
N GLU A 118 28.61 -7.56 -1.58
CA GLU A 118 28.74 -6.09 -1.59
C GLU A 118 28.72 -5.47 -0.17
N MET A 119 28.56 -6.28 0.89
CA MET A 119 28.71 -5.79 2.25
C MET A 119 30.18 -5.43 2.53
N GLY A 120 30.41 -4.17 2.90
CA GLY A 120 31.76 -3.63 3.11
C GLY A 120 32.38 -3.00 1.86
N ASN A 121 31.73 -3.09 0.70
CA ASN A 121 32.10 -2.30 -0.48
C ASN A 121 31.63 -0.84 -0.31
N SER A 122 32.56 0.11 -0.45
CA SER A 122 32.30 1.55 -0.29
C SER A 122 31.33 2.13 -1.32
N ASP A 123 31.20 1.48 -2.48
CA ASP A 123 30.47 2.05 -3.61
C ASP A 123 28.96 1.90 -3.47
N LEU A 124 28.50 0.71 -3.04
CA LEU A 124 27.08 0.41 -2.87
C LEU A 124 26.63 0.53 -1.41
N GLN A 125 27.50 0.23 -0.44
CA GLN A 125 27.20 0.32 1.00
C GLN A 125 25.96 -0.51 1.37
N VAL A 126 25.96 -1.78 0.97
CA VAL A 126 24.88 -2.72 1.29
C VAL A 126 24.99 -3.14 2.75
N THR A 127 23.87 -3.11 3.47
CA THR A 127 23.77 -3.56 4.86
C THR A 127 22.47 -4.30 5.11
N GLY A 128 22.43 -5.11 6.18
CA GLY A 128 21.18 -5.69 6.69
C GLY A 128 20.46 -6.65 5.74
N VAL A 129 21.21 -7.41 4.92
CA VAL A 129 20.62 -8.41 4.01
C VAL A 129 19.90 -9.47 4.84
N GLN A 130 18.61 -9.64 4.60
CA GLN A 130 17.76 -10.60 5.30
C GLN A 130 16.77 -11.23 4.32
N TYR A 131 16.82 -12.55 4.20
CA TYR A 131 15.79 -13.29 3.48
C TYR A 131 14.62 -13.65 4.39
N VAL A 132 13.41 -13.22 4.02
CA VAL A 132 12.16 -13.48 4.74
C VAL A 132 11.30 -14.46 3.95
N GLN A 133 11.25 -15.69 4.43
CA GLN A 133 10.45 -16.77 3.84
C GLN A 133 8.99 -16.72 4.33
N ALA A 134 8.29 -15.63 4.01
CA ALA A 134 6.85 -15.52 4.20
C ALA A 134 6.09 -16.09 2.99
N LYS A 135 4.75 -15.99 2.99
CA LYS A 135 3.94 -16.39 1.83
C LYS A 135 4.39 -15.70 0.53
N VAL A 136 4.82 -14.45 0.64
CA VAL A 136 5.62 -13.81 -0.38
C VAL A 136 7.04 -13.72 0.14
N LYS A 137 7.96 -14.33 -0.59
CA LYS A 137 9.38 -14.27 -0.29
C LYS A 137 9.90 -12.89 -0.62
N VAL A 138 10.60 -12.29 0.34
CA VAL A 138 11.20 -10.96 0.22
C VAL A 138 12.61 -11.00 0.78
N ILE A 139 13.55 -10.43 0.04
CA ILE A 139 14.87 -10.06 0.54
C ILE A 139 14.80 -8.60 0.97
N LYS A 140 15.11 -8.34 2.23
CA LYS A 140 15.25 -6.99 2.79
C LYS A 140 16.71 -6.63 2.84
N CYS A 141 17.06 -5.42 2.44
CA CYS A 141 18.39 -4.85 2.67
C CYS A 141 18.31 -3.34 2.77
N SER A 142 19.42 -2.69 3.12
CA SER A 142 19.58 -1.26 3.01
C SER A 142 20.80 -0.93 2.16
N ILE A 143 20.65 0.05 1.26
CA ILE A 143 21.70 0.52 0.36
C ILE A 143 21.78 2.04 0.55
N ARG A 144 22.91 2.52 1.08
CA ARG A 144 23.08 3.94 1.48
C ARG A 144 21.92 4.47 2.32
N ASP A 145 21.58 3.73 3.38
CA ASP A 145 20.49 4.02 4.32
C ASP A 145 19.06 4.07 3.74
N VAL A 146 18.90 3.69 2.47
CA VAL A 146 17.58 3.50 1.84
C VAL A 146 17.19 2.03 1.97
N ALA A 147 15.99 1.75 2.47
CA ALA A 147 15.49 0.39 2.61
C ALA A 147 14.99 -0.17 1.26
N PHE A 148 15.33 -1.42 0.97
CA PHE A 148 14.88 -2.16 -0.21
C PHE A 148 14.13 -3.42 0.20
N ASP A 149 12.97 -3.63 -0.42
CA ASP A 149 12.21 -4.88 -0.38
C ASP A 149 12.22 -5.51 -1.78
N ILE A 150 13.04 -6.56 -1.95
CA ILE A 150 13.18 -7.29 -3.22
C ILE A 150 12.34 -8.56 -3.16
N SER A 151 11.27 -8.57 -3.95
CA SER A 151 10.32 -9.67 -4.08
C SER A 151 10.47 -10.36 -5.44
N PHE A 152 9.73 -11.44 -5.66
CA PHE A 152 9.81 -12.24 -6.88
C PHE A 152 8.43 -12.37 -7.51
N ASN A 153 8.35 -12.22 -8.83
CA ASN A 153 7.15 -12.44 -9.63
C ASN A 153 5.91 -11.63 -9.21
N GLN A 154 6.10 -10.39 -8.74
CA GLN A 154 5.01 -9.53 -8.27
C GLN A 154 4.29 -8.78 -9.39
N LEU A 155 3.70 -9.52 -10.32
CA LEU A 155 2.90 -8.95 -11.41
C LEU A 155 1.72 -8.11 -10.92
N ALA A 156 1.09 -8.53 -9.81
CA ALA A 156 -0.02 -7.78 -9.24
C ALA A 156 0.43 -6.43 -8.66
N GLY A 157 1.69 -6.30 -8.22
CA GLY A 157 2.29 -5.01 -7.84
C GLY A 157 2.52 -4.09 -9.04
N LEU A 158 2.97 -4.64 -10.16
CA LEU A 158 3.10 -3.91 -11.44
C LEU A 158 1.74 -3.47 -11.99
N GLY A 159 0.71 -4.32 -11.87
CA GLY A 159 -0.67 -4.00 -12.21
C GLY A 159 -1.25 -2.88 -11.36
N ALA A 160 -1.08 -2.96 -10.05
CA ALA A 160 -1.50 -1.91 -9.12
C ALA A 160 -0.83 -0.55 -9.43
N LEU A 161 0.45 -0.55 -9.81
CA LEU A 161 1.16 0.67 -10.24
C LEU A 161 0.49 1.30 -11.47
N CYS A 162 0.22 0.51 -12.52
CA CYS A 162 -0.42 1.01 -13.73
C CYS A 162 -1.82 1.56 -13.44
N PHE A 163 -2.61 0.82 -12.64
CA PHE A 163 -3.93 1.23 -12.21
C PHE A 163 -3.93 2.57 -11.48
N LEU A 164 -3.07 2.74 -10.47
CA LEU A 164 -3.02 3.97 -9.68
C LEU A 164 -2.53 5.17 -10.51
N GLU A 165 -1.64 4.95 -11.48
CA GLU A 165 -1.22 5.99 -12.42
C GLU A 165 -2.36 6.41 -13.37
N GLN A 166 -3.18 5.47 -13.83
CA GLN A 166 -4.36 5.79 -14.66
C GLN A 166 -5.44 6.52 -13.85
N VAL A 167 -5.66 6.14 -12.59
CA VAL A 167 -6.57 6.83 -11.66
C VAL A 167 -6.12 8.27 -11.42
N ASP A 168 -4.82 8.50 -11.17
CA ASP A 168 -4.29 9.85 -10.96
C ASP A 168 -4.50 10.75 -12.19
N LYS A 169 -4.24 10.21 -13.39
CA LYS A 169 -4.50 10.92 -14.65
C LYS A 169 -5.99 11.26 -14.83
N ALA A 170 -6.88 10.33 -14.47
CA ALA A 170 -8.32 10.53 -14.60
C ALA A 170 -8.84 11.60 -13.64
N PHE A 171 -8.36 11.63 -12.39
CA PHE A 171 -8.70 12.69 -11.44
C PHE A 171 -8.05 14.04 -11.78
N GLY A 172 -6.84 14.06 -12.34
CA GLY A 172 -6.16 15.30 -12.71
C GLY A 172 -6.01 16.28 -11.53
N ARG A 173 -6.39 17.55 -11.76
CA ARG A 173 -6.33 18.65 -10.77
C ARG A 173 -4.96 18.76 -10.09
N ASP A 174 -3.91 18.83 -10.90
CA ASP A 174 -2.52 18.91 -10.45
C ASP A 174 -2.16 17.76 -9.46
N HIS A 175 -2.39 16.53 -9.93
CA HIS A 175 -2.10 15.31 -9.18
C HIS A 175 -2.81 15.26 -7.82
N LEU A 176 -4.08 15.71 -7.74
CA LEU A 176 -4.86 15.74 -6.50
C LEU A 176 -4.81 14.40 -5.77
N PHE A 177 -4.89 13.30 -6.51
CA PHE A 177 -4.86 11.96 -5.95
C PHE A 177 -3.49 11.62 -5.32
N LYS A 178 -2.39 11.73 -6.07
CA LYS A 178 -1.04 11.45 -5.52
C LYS A 178 -0.67 12.37 -4.36
N LYS A 179 -0.96 13.68 -4.47
CA LYS A 179 -0.73 14.65 -3.39
C LYS A 179 -1.52 14.28 -2.13
N SER A 180 -2.77 13.85 -2.29
CA SER A 180 -3.58 13.35 -1.19
C SER A 180 -3.03 12.06 -0.59
N ILE A 181 -2.54 11.11 -1.40
CA ILE A 181 -1.86 9.91 -0.89
C ILE A 181 -0.68 10.33 -0.02
N ILE A 182 0.19 11.23 -0.49
CA ILE A 182 1.38 11.66 0.26
C ILE A 182 0.98 12.31 1.58
N LEU A 183 0.05 13.28 1.57
CA LEU A 183 -0.36 14.00 2.78
C LEU A 183 -1.03 13.06 3.81
N VAL A 184 -1.95 12.20 3.35
CA VAL A 184 -2.61 11.22 4.21
C VAL A 184 -1.62 10.18 4.73
N LYS A 185 -0.68 9.74 3.89
CA LYS A 185 0.38 8.80 4.26
C LYS A 185 1.29 9.41 5.32
N ALA A 186 1.70 10.67 5.16
CA ALA A 186 2.51 11.38 6.15
C ALA A 186 1.79 11.48 7.50
N TRP A 187 0.51 11.86 7.51
CA TRP A 187 -0.27 11.91 8.74
C TRP A 187 -0.44 10.54 9.40
N CYS A 188 -0.75 9.51 8.60
CA CYS A 188 -0.92 8.14 9.09
C CYS A 188 0.40 7.56 9.61
N PHE A 189 1.54 7.91 9.02
CA PHE A 189 2.84 7.36 9.38
C PHE A 189 3.54 8.13 10.50
N TYR A 190 3.68 9.45 10.36
CA TYR A 190 4.40 10.30 11.29
C TYR A 190 3.56 10.67 12.51
N GLU A 191 2.33 11.16 12.30
CA GLU A 191 1.54 11.75 13.38
C GLU A 191 0.80 10.68 14.21
N SER A 192 0.22 9.67 13.56
CA SER A 192 -0.65 8.67 14.22
C SER A 192 -0.04 7.27 14.34
N ARG A 193 1.02 6.97 13.57
CA ARG A 193 1.74 5.69 13.55
C ARG A 193 0.83 4.49 13.29
N ILE A 194 -0.04 4.61 12.29
CA ILE A 194 -1.06 3.63 11.92
C ILE A 194 -0.85 2.98 10.54
N LEU A 195 0.32 3.16 9.93
CA LEU A 195 0.75 2.41 8.74
C LEU A 195 1.81 1.37 9.09
N GLY A 196 1.77 0.22 8.43
CA GLY A 196 2.72 -0.88 8.61
C GLY A 196 2.04 -2.25 8.63
N ALA A 197 1.90 -2.89 7.47
CA ALA A 197 1.22 -4.20 7.38
C ALA A 197 1.90 -5.29 8.23
N ASN A 198 3.24 -5.28 8.29
CA ASN A 198 4.05 -6.16 9.13
C ASN A 198 3.77 -6.00 10.64
N SER A 199 3.27 -4.84 11.04
CA SER A 199 2.91 -4.48 12.43
C SER A 199 1.42 -4.61 12.69
N GLY A 200 0.69 -5.25 11.77
CA GLY A 200 -0.74 -5.46 11.86
C GLY A 200 -1.58 -4.19 11.65
N LEU A 201 -1.07 -3.23 10.89
CA LEU A 201 -1.69 -1.93 10.58
C LEU A 201 -2.06 -1.83 9.09
N ILE A 202 -2.49 -0.64 8.64
CA ILE A 202 -2.87 -0.39 7.24
C ILE A 202 -1.63 -0.46 6.35
N SER A 203 -1.75 -1.13 5.20
CA SER A 203 -0.70 -1.16 4.18
C SER A 203 -0.73 0.09 3.30
N THR A 204 0.39 0.43 2.64
CA THR A 204 0.47 1.61 1.76
C THR A 204 -0.50 1.52 0.57
N TYR A 205 -0.72 0.33 0.01
CA TYR A 205 -1.71 0.13 -1.05
C TYR A 205 -3.15 0.23 -0.54
N ALA A 206 -3.47 -0.36 0.61
CA ALA A 206 -4.79 -0.23 1.22
C ALA A 206 -5.11 1.25 1.49
N LEU A 207 -4.14 2.03 1.98
CA LEU A 207 -4.28 3.47 2.15
C LEU A 207 -4.60 4.18 0.84
N ALA A 208 -3.89 3.87 -0.25
CA ALA A 208 -4.12 4.47 -1.56
C ALA A 208 -5.54 4.20 -2.08
N ILE A 209 -6.07 2.98 -1.87
CA ILE A 209 -7.45 2.63 -2.26
C ILE A 209 -8.49 3.35 -1.39
N LEU A 210 -8.24 3.52 -0.10
CA LEU A 210 -9.09 4.34 0.76
C LEU A 210 -9.08 5.83 0.34
N VAL A 211 -7.92 6.38 0.00
CA VAL A 211 -7.82 7.74 -0.56
C VAL A 211 -8.59 7.83 -1.89
N LEU A 212 -8.45 6.83 -2.77
CA LEU A 212 -9.17 6.75 -4.04
C LEU A 212 -10.68 6.80 -3.80
N ASN A 213 -11.19 5.98 -2.87
CA ASN A 213 -12.61 5.96 -2.52
C ASN A 213 -13.11 7.35 -2.07
N ILE A 214 -12.37 8.03 -1.18
CA ILE A 214 -12.74 9.39 -0.72
C ILE A 214 -12.73 10.40 -1.87
N VAL A 215 -11.70 10.40 -2.71
CA VAL A 215 -11.63 11.29 -3.87
C VAL A 215 -12.77 11.00 -4.83
N ASN A 216 -13.08 9.72 -5.07
CA ASN A 216 -14.11 9.31 -6.01
C ASN A 216 -15.52 9.75 -5.59
N MET A 217 -15.87 9.55 -4.32
CA MET A 217 -17.19 9.88 -3.76
C MET A 217 -17.39 11.36 -3.43
N SER A 218 -16.34 12.19 -3.51
CA SER A 218 -16.41 13.61 -3.11
C SER A 218 -15.74 14.56 -4.08
N TYR A 219 -15.38 14.09 -5.27
CA TYR A 219 -14.52 14.78 -6.24
C TYR A 219 -14.86 16.27 -6.45
N SER A 220 -16.15 16.56 -6.68
CA SER A 220 -16.66 17.93 -6.93
C SER A 220 -16.55 18.87 -5.72
N SER A 221 -16.57 18.33 -4.50
CA SER A 221 -16.54 19.09 -3.25
C SER A 221 -15.15 19.28 -2.64
N LEU A 222 -14.11 18.69 -3.25
CA LEU A 222 -12.75 18.73 -2.71
C LEU A 222 -12.03 20.01 -3.16
N SER A 223 -11.54 20.81 -2.21
CA SER A 223 -10.70 21.97 -2.48
C SER A 223 -9.26 21.59 -2.81
N GLY A 224 -8.73 20.56 -2.15
CA GLY A 224 -7.35 20.09 -2.31
C GLY A 224 -7.02 18.90 -1.41
N PRO A 225 -5.73 18.55 -1.26
CA PRO A 225 -5.28 17.41 -0.46
C PRO A 225 -5.68 17.48 1.02
N LEU A 226 -5.78 18.67 1.62
CA LEU A 226 -6.17 18.79 3.03
C LEU A 226 -7.65 18.42 3.23
N ALA A 227 -8.53 18.86 2.31
CA ALA A 227 -9.92 18.45 2.33
C ALA A 227 -10.08 16.93 2.16
N VAL A 228 -9.22 16.29 1.35
CA VAL A 228 -9.18 14.82 1.25
C VAL A 228 -8.80 14.20 2.58
N LEU A 229 -7.75 14.69 3.24
CA LEU A 229 -7.37 14.20 4.58
C LEU A 229 -8.51 14.37 5.60
N TYR A 230 -9.14 15.54 5.65
CA TYR A 230 -10.25 15.81 6.56
C TYR A 230 -11.43 14.85 6.33
N LYS A 231 -11.85 14.66 5.07
CA LYS A 231 -12.91 13.71 4.73
C LYS A 231 -12.50 12.27 5.02
N PHE A 232 -11.25 11.88 4.73
CA PHE A 232 -10.71 10.55 4.99
C PHE A 232 -10.81 10.18 6.47
N ILE A 233 -10.27 11.01 7.37
CA ILE A 233 -10.28 10.72 8.82
C ILE A 233 -11.70 10.82 9.40
N ASN A 234 -12.55 11.72 8.87
CA ASN A 234 -13.95 11.81 9.30
C ASN A 234 -14.76 10.57 8.90
N TYR A 235 -14.66 10.17 7.63
CA TYR A 235 -15.42 9.06 7.07
C TYR A 235 -14.98 7.73 7.72
N TYR A 236 -13.70 7.41 7.72
CA TYR A 236 -13.22 6.12 8.24
C TYR A 236 -13.18 6.02 9.77
N GLY A 237 -13.19 7.15 10.49
CA GLY A 237 -13.34 7.17 11.95
C GLY A 237 -14.76 6.82 12.42
N SER A 238 -15.78 7.09 11.59
CA SER A 238 -17.18 6.80 11.87
C SER A 238 -17.78 5.65 11.06
N PHE A 239 -17.04 5.13 10.07
CA PHE A 239 -17.47 4.02 9.21
C PHE A 239 -17.85 2.75 9.98
N ASP A 240 -18.93 2.10 9.56
CA ASP A 240 -19.40 0.84 10.12
C ASP A 240 -18.63 -0.36 9.55
N TRP A 241 -17.40 -0.52 10.02
CA TRP A 241 -16.49 -1.63 9.66
C TRP A 241 -17.03 -3.02 10.02
N LYS A 242 -18.06 -3.10 10.88
CA LYS A 242 -18.64 -4.37 11.31
C LYS A 242 -19.57 -4.95 10.24
N ASN A 243 -20.35 -4.09 9.59
CA ASN A 243 -21.39 -4.52 8.65
C ASN A 243 -21.05 -4.20 7.20
N TYR A 244 -20.11 -3.30 6.93
CA TYR A 244 -19.79 -2.85 5.58
C TYR A 244 -18.33 -3.08 5.19
N CYS A 245 -18.13 -3.27 3.89
CA CYS A 245 -16.85 -3.30 3.21
C CYS A 245 -16.71 -2.04 2.36
N VAL A 246 -15.52 -1.44 2.35
CA VAL A 246 -15.22 -0.29 1.49
C VAL A 246 -14.88 -0.79 0.09
N THR A 247 -15.56 -0.26 -0.92
CA THR A 247 -15.17 -0.39 -2.33
C THR A 247 -14.85 0.99 -2.91
N VAL A 248 -14.31 1.03 -4.12
CA VAL A 248 -13.99 2.30 -4.81
C VAL A 248 -15.22 3.07 -5.29
N THR A 249 -16.39 2.42 -5.35
CA THR A 249 -17.66 3.04 -5.74
C THR A 249 -18.60 3.28 -4.55
N GLY A 250 -18.24 2.83 -3.34
CA GLY A 250 -19.01 3.08 -2.13
C GLY A 250 -18.98 1.92 -1.14
N PRO A 251 -19.63 2.05 0.02
CA PRO A 251 -19.79 0.94 0.95
C PRO A 251 -20.72 -0.14 0.39
N VAL A 252 -20.37 -1.40 0.58
CA VAL A 252 -21.26 -2.54 0.32
C VAL A 252 -21.45 -3.37 1.58
N PRO A 253 -22.64 -3.92 1.85
CA PRO A 253 -22.85 -4.82 2.98
C PRO A 253 -21.91 -6.03 2.88
N ILE A 254 -21.32 -6.44 4.00
CA ILE A 254 -20.47 -7.65 4.02
C ILE A 254 -21.29 -8.90 3.64
N SER A 255 -22.58 -8.90 3.94
CA SER A 255 -23.50 -10.00 3.59
C SER A 255 -23.76 -10.15 2.09
N SER A 256 -23.48 -9.12 1.26
CA SER A 256 -23.60 -9.23 -0.20
C SER A 256 -22.30 -9.69 -0.87
N LEU A 257 -21.19 -9.80 -0.14
CA LEU A 257 -19.94 -10.29 -0.70
C LEU A 257 -20.02 -11.81 -0.90
N PRO A 258 -19.51 -12.35 -2.02
CA PRO A 258 -18.74 -11.67 -3.07
C PRO A 258 -19.57 -11.13 -4.25
N ASP A 259 -20.88 -11.42 -4.30
CA ASP A 259 -21.79 -11.08 -5.39
C ASP A 259 -22.34 -9.65 -5.23
N ILE A 260 -21.50 -8.67 -5.57
CA ILE A 260 -21.86 -7.24 -5.57
C ILE A 260 -22.77 -6.97 -6.78
N THR A 261 -24.07 -7.25 -6.65
CA THR A 261 -25.09 -6.95 -7.66
C THR A 261 -25.75 -5.59 -7.45
N GLU A 262 -25.63 -5.03 -6.26
CA GLU A 262 -26.18 -3.74 -5.86
C GLU A 262 -25.04 -2.86 -5.34
N THR A 263 -24.42 -2.09 -6.23
CA THR A 263 -23.79 -0.86 -5.78
C THR A 263 -24.91 0.14 -5.56
N GLY A 264 -24.98 0.74 -4.37
CA GLY A 264 -25.92 1.83 -4.15
C GLY A 264 -25.74 2.90 -5.22
N ASN A 265 -26.79 3.66 -5.54
CA ASN A 265 -26.71 4.84 -6.41
C ASN A 265 -25.86 5.94 -5.74
N HIS A 266 -24.57 5.68 -5.57
CA HIS A 266 -23.60 6.61 -5.04
C HIS A 266 -23.13 7.50 -6.18
N GLU A 267 -23.24 8.80 -6.00
CA GLU A 267 -22.65 9.76 -6.91
C GLU A 267 -21.12 9.65 -6.83
N VAL A 268 -20.50 9.18 -7.91
CA VAL A 268 -19.06 8.95 -8.01
C VAL A 268 -18.52 9.54 -9.31
N PHE A 269 -17.25 9.94 -9.30
CA PHE A 269 -16.60 10.51 -10.48
C PHE A 269 -16.16 9.44 -11.50
N LEU A 270 -15.54 8.36 -11.02
CA LEU A 270 -15.15 7.17 -11.77
C LEU A 270 -16.20 6.08 -11.50
N ASP A 271 -16.81 5.59 -12.57
CA ASP A 271 -17.87 4.59 -12.53
C ASP A 271 -17.33 3.15 -12.54
N GLU A 272 -18.24 2.18 -12.41
CA GLU A 272 -17.88 0.76 -12.47
C GLU A 272 -17.27 0.35 -13.82
N LYS A 273 -17.60 1.05 -14.91
CA LYS A 273 -17.05 0.76 -16.23
C LYS A 273 -15.56 1.05 -16.24
N PHE A 274 -15.14 2.20 -15.73
CA PHE A 274 -13.73 2.54 -15.59
C PHE A 274 -12.96 1.47 -14.79
N PHE A 275 -13.49 1.04 -13.64
CA PHE A 275 -12.80 0.04 -12.81
C PHE A 275 -12.77 -1.36 -13.43
N ARG A 276 -13.83 -1.75 -14.16
CA ARG A 276 -13.85 -3.01 -14.91
C ARG A 276 -12.80 -3.02 -16.03
N GLU A 277 -12.69 -1.93 -16.79
CA GLU A 277 -11.63 -1.79 -17.81
C GLU A 277 -10.23 -1.85 -17.18
N CYS A 278 -10.02 -1.19 -16.04
CA CYS A 278 -8.77 -1.28 -15.28
C CYS A 278 -8.48 -2.71 -14.79
N MET A 279 -9.49 -3.41 -14.30
CA MET A 279 -9.36 -4.81 -13.88
C MET A 279 -8.95 -5.69 -15.06
N GLU A 280 -9.60 -5.55 -16.21
CA GLU A 280 -9.28 -6.30 -17.44
C GLU A 280 -7.85 -6.01 -17.94
N LEU A 281 -7.34 -4.79 -17.78
CA LEU A 281 -6.00 -4.43 -18.23
C LEU A 281 -4.91 -4.87 -17.24
N TYR A 282 -5.17 -4.73 -15.93
CA TYR A 282 -4.12 -4.76 -14.91
C TYR A 282 -4.18 -5.92 -13.92
N SER A 283 -5.26 -6.71 -13.91
CA SER A 283 -5.30 -7.95 -13.13
C SER A 283 -4.37 -9.02 -13.72
N GLY A 284 -3.93 -9.96 -12.88
CA GLY A 284 -3.16 -11.15 -13.32
C GLY A 284 -4.07 -12.38 -13.47
N GLU A 285 -3.70 -13.29 -14.38
CA GLU A 285 -4.39 -14.55 -14.74
C GLU A 285 -5.92 -14.46 -14.93
N THR A 286 -6.33 -14.28 -16.18
CA THR A 286 -7.73 -14.33 -16.65
C THR A 286 -8.38 -15.71 -16.60
N GLY A 287 -7.60 -16.80 -16.43
CA GLY A 287 -8.12 -18.18 -16.42
C GLY A 287 -8.93 -18.59 -15.17
N VAL A 288 -8.89 -17.80 -14.10
CA VAL A 288 -9.53 -18.11 -12.79
C VAL A 288 -10.61 -17.08 -12.41
N VAL A 289 -11.01 -16.19 -13.34
CA VAL A 289 -11.96 -15.10 -13.08
C VAL A 289 -13.34 -15.61 -12.62
N GLU A 290 -13.78 -16.79 -13.08
CA GLU A 290 -15.03 -17.40 -12.61
C GLU A 290 -14.90 -18.18 -11.28
N ALA A 291 -13.75 -18.78 -11.00
CA ALA A 291 -13.58 -19.54 -9.75
C ALA A 291 -13.21 -18.65 -8.55
N SER A 292 -12.53 -17.51 -8.80
CA SER A 292 -12.03 -16.59 -7.76
C SER A 292 -13.11 -15.67 -7.17
N ARG A 293 -14.25 -15.50 -7.83
CA ARG A 293 -15.40 -14.80 -7.23
C ARG A 293 -15.97 -15.52 -6.02
N LYS A 294 -15.65 -16.79 -5.75
CA LYS A 294 -16.39 -17.59 -4.75
C LYS A 294 -16.17 -17.20 -3.28
N TYR A 295 -15.18 -16.37 -2.93
CA TYR A 295 -14.88 -16.09 -1.52
C TYR A 295 -14.15 -14.76 -1.28
N PHE A 296 -14.70 -13.92 -0.39
CA PHE A 296 -14.02 -12.76 0.18
C PHE A 296 -13.66 -13.00 1.66
N PRO A 297 -12.38 -12.89 2.06
CA PRO A 297 -11.96 -13.15 3.44
C PRO A 297 -12.30 -11.97 4.36
N VAL A 298 -13.48 -12.01 4.97
CA VAL A 298 -13.94 -11.00 5.93
C VAL A 298 -13.02 -10.94 7.17
N LYS A 299 -12.72 -9.72 7.59
CA LYS A 299 -11.88 -9.35 8.74
C LYS A 299 -12.50 -8.17 9.50
N TYR A 300 -11.70 -7.50 10.32
CA TYR A 300 -12.09 -6.32 11.12
C TYR A 300 -12.01 -5.01 10.35
N TYR A 301 -11.28 -5.00 9.24
CA TYR A 301 -11.05 -3.86 8.37
C TYR A 301 -11.19 -4.39 6.95
N ASN A 302 -12.33 -4.13 6.31
CA ASN A 302 -12.73 -4.77 5.06
C ASN A 302 -12.67 -3.77 3.92
N ILE A 303 -11.72 -4.00 3.02
CA ILE A 303 -11.51 -3.16 1.84
C ILE A 303 -11.39 -4.09 0.65
N LEU A 304 -12.27 -3.93 -0.32
CA LEU A 304 -12.26 -4.69 -1.55
C LEU A 304 -11.14 -4.19 -2.46
N ASP A 305 -10.29 -5.10 -2.92
CA ASP A 305 -9.28 -4.82 -3.94
C ASP A 305 -9.93 -4.63 -5.33
N PRO A 306 -9.80 -3.46 -5.97
CA PRO A 306 -10.42 -3.19 -7.28
C PRO A 306 -9.86 -4.04 -8.42
N LEU A 307 -8.68 -4.63 -8.26
CA LEU A 307 -8.06 -5.49 -9.27
C LEU A 307 -8.21 -6.98 -8.95
N LYS A 308 -8.69 -7.34 -7.75
CA LYS A 308 -8.85 -8.72 -7.32
C LYS A 308 -9.91 -8.88 -6.22
N HIS A 309 -11.17 -9.08 -6.59
CA HIS A 309 -12.28 -9.14 -5.63
C HIS A 309 -12.18 -10.21 -4.52
N SER A 310 -11.36 -11.27 -4.68
CA SER A 310 -11.10 -12.25 -3.61
C SER A 310 -10.15 -11.73 -2.52
N ASN A 311 -9.65 -10.51 -2.65
CA ASN A 311 -8.57 -9.97 -1.87
C ASN A 311 -9.06 -8.84 -0.96
N ASN A 312 -8.97 -9.08 0.35
CA ASN A 312 -9.23 -8.05 1.35
C ASN A 312 -7.92 -7.28 1.63
N LEU A 313 -7.88 -5.99 1.29
CA LEU A 313 -6.70 -5.14 1.51
C LEU A 313 -6.45 -4.86 3.00
N GLY A 314 -7.49 -4.89 3.83
CA GLY A 314 -7.39 -4.67 5.26
C GLY A 314 -7.02 -5.91 6.08
N ARG A 315 -6.65 -7.02 5.43
CA ARG A 315 -6.33 -8.31 6.10
C ARG A 315 -5.22 -8.25 7.15
N SER A 316 -4.30 -7.30 7.05
CA SER A 316 -3.21 -7.10 8.02
C SER A 316 -3.72 -6.49 9.32
N VAL A 317 -4.82 -5.73 9.29
CA VAL A 317 -5.32 -5.01 10.46
C VAL A 317 -5.86 -5.98 11.51
N THR A 318 -5.22 -5.99 12.68
CA THR A 318 -5.66 -6.81 13.82
C THR A 318 -6.89 -6.19 14.49
N LYS A 319 -7.63 -6.98 15.27
CA LYS A 319 -8.79 -6.50 16.03
C LYS A 319 -8.43 -5.33 16.97
N GLY A 320 -7.29 -5.43 17.67
CA GLY A 320 -6.82 -4.38 18.56
C GLY A 320 -6.41 -3.12 17.80
N ASN A 321 -5.69 -3.28 16.68
CA ASN A 321 -5.29 -2.15 15.86
C ASN A 321 -6.46 -1.46 15.15
N MET A 322 -7.56 -2.16 14.86
CA MET A 322 -8.79 -1.53 14.37
C MET A 322 -9.35 -0.52 15.39
N VAL A 323 -9.42 -0.86 16.69
CA VAL A 323 -9.86 0.09 17.72
C VAL A 323 -8.94 1.31 17.77
N ARG A 324 -7.62 1.09 17.69
CA ARG A 324 -6.63 2.17 17.63
C ARG A 324 -6.82 3.07 16.42
N LEU A 325 -6.99 2.49 15.22
CA LEU A 325 -7.23 3.21 13.98
C LEU A 325 -8.44 4.14 14.11
N ARG A 326 -9.56 3.61 14.57
CA ARG A 326 -10.79 4.37 14.77
C ARG A 326 -10.56 5.56 15.71
N ASN A 327 -9.92 5.34 16.85
CA ASN A 327 -9.64 6.38 17.84
C ASN A 327 -8.69 7.46 17.28
N CYS A 328 -7.65 7.06 16.55
CA CYS A 328 -6.74 8.00 15.89
C CYS A 328 -7.48 8.87 14.88
N PHE A 329 -8.34 8.28 14.04
CA PHE A 329 -9.14 9.04 13.07
C PHE A 329 -10.14 10.00 13.72
N MET A 330 -10.88 9.55 14.75
CA MET A 330 -11.83 10.40 15.47
C MET A 330 -11.14 11.57 16.19
N LEU A 331 -9.98 11.33 16.83
CA LEU A 331 -9.19 12.40 17.43
C LEU A 331 -8.59 13.34 16.37
N GLY A 332 -8.16 12.77 15.24
CA GLY A 332 -7.63 13.52 14.10
C GLY A 332 -8.66 14.49 13.52
N VAL A 333 -9.88 14.02 13.26
CA VAL A 333 -10.95 14.88 12.72
C VAL A 333 -11.33 15.97 13.70
N GLN A 334 -11.37 15.68 15.01
CA GLN A 334 -11.65 16.69 16.02
C GLN A 334 -10.57 17.78 16.01
N LYS A 335 -9.30 17.39 16.10
CA LYS A 335 -8.17 18.35 16.08
C LYS A 335 -8.13 19.17 14.80
N LEU A 336 -8.34 18.54 13.64
CA LEU A 336 -8.30 19.25 12.36
C LEU A 336 -9.52 20.16 12.20
N ARG A 337 -10.70 19.76 12.67
CA ARG A 337 -11.87 20.63 12.71
C ARG A 337 -11.60 21.85 13.59
N ASP A 338 -11.04 21.66 14.78
CA ASP A 338 -10.72 22.76 15.69
C ASP A 338 -9.82 23.78 14.97
N VAL A 339 -8.78 23.32 14.25
CA VAL A 339 -7.91 24.17 13.42
C VAL A 339 -8.71 24.94 12.36
N LEU A 340 -9.60 24.25 11.63
CA LEU A 340 -10.38 24.82 10.53
C LEU A 340 -11.59 25.68 10.98
N THR A 341 -11.82 25.81 12.28
CA THR A 341 -12.85 26.70 12.85
C THR A 341 -12.26 27.94 13.52
N LEU A 342 -10.94 28.11 13.48
CA LEU A 342 -10.27 29.31 13.97
C LEU A 342 -10.37 30.45 12.96
N PRO A 343 -10.18 31.70 13.42
CA PRO A 343 -9.97 32.84 12.51
C PRO A 343 -8.82 32.56 11.53
N GLY A 344 -8.97 32.97 10.27
CA GLY A 344 -8.05 32.61 9.17
C GLY A 344 -6.56 32.86 9.47
N GLU A 345 -6.24 33.95 10.17
CA GLU A 345 -4.88 34.30 10.63
C GLU A 345 -4.21 33.22 11.51
N ASN A 346 -5.00 32.40 12.20
CA ASN A 346 -4.51 31.37 13.12
C ASN A 346 -4.45 29.97 12.50
N VAL A 347 -5.09 29.77 11.35
CA VAL A 347 -5.20 28.45 10.70
C VAL A 347 -3.82 27.91 10.32
N GLY A 348 -2.95 28.77 9.78
CA GLY A 348 -1.63 28.38 9.27
C GLY A 348 -0.76 27.72 10.34
N TRP A 349 -0.44 28.44 11.42
CA TRP A 349 0.46 27.94 12.48
C TRP A 349 -0.15 26.76 13.25
N LYS A 350 -1.47 26.69 13.36
CA LYS A 350 -2.16 25.56 13.98
C LYS A 350 -2.12 24.31 13.11
N LEU A 351 -2.16 24.47 11.80
CA LEU A 351 -1.97 23.37 10.86
C LEU A 351 -0.53 22.85 10.89
N GLU A 352 0.46 23.74 11.03
CA GLU A 352 1.85 23.32 11.26
C GLU A 352 1.98 22.45 12.51
N LYS A 353 1.33 22.87 13.62
CA LYS A 353 1.30 22.06 14.85
C LYS A 353 0.57 20.72 14.66
N PHE A 354 -0.42 20.65 13.77
CA PHE A 354 -1.10 19.40 13.43
C PHE A 354 -0.18 18.42 12.67
N PHE A 355 0.79 18.94 11.92
CA PHE A 355 1.83 18.17 11.19
C PHE A 355 3.23 18.28 11.83
N ASN A 356 3.29 18.47 13.15
CA ASN A 356 4.54 18.79 13.84
C ASN A 356 5.63 17.73 13.61
N VAL A 357 5.30 16.44 13.69
CA VAL A 357 6.32 15.38 13.52
C VAL A 357 6.80 15.34 12.07
N SER A 358 5.91 15.56 11.11
CA SER A 358 6.23 15.62 9.68
C SER A 358 7.20 16.76 9.38
N LEU A 359 6.98 17.95 9.97
CA LEU A 359 7.83 19.13 9.80
C LEU A 359 9.14 19.04 10.61
N GLU A 360 9.14 18.48 11.81
CA GLU A 360 10.36 18.26 12.59
C GLU A 360 11.36 17.37 11.85
N ARG A 361 10.84 16.38 11.11
CA ARG A 361 11.62 15.43 10.33
C ARG A 361 12.09 15.98 8.99
N ASN A 362 11.23 16.68 8.27
CA ASN A 362 11.47 17.00 6.85
C ASN A 362 11.48 18.49 6.54
N GLY A 363 10.98 19.35 7.44
CA GLY A 363 10.80 20.78 7.21
C GLY A 363 12.06 21.64 7.38
N LYS A 364 13.15 21.10 7.94
CA LYS A 364 14.39 21.86 8.21
C LYS A 364 15.34 21.99 7.01
N GLY A 365 15.00 21.35 5.89
CA GLY A 365 15.86 21.29 4.71
C GLY A 365 16.87 20.13 4.72
N GLN A 366 17.03 19.41 5.83
CA GLN A 366 17.74 18.12 5.85
C GLN A 366 16.74 16.98 5.80
N ARG A 367 16.93 16.05 4.86
CA ARG A 367 16.09 14.86 4.69
C ARG A 367 16.95 13.60 4.66
N GLN A 368 16.38 12.48 5.05
CA GLN A 368 17.08 11.19 5.04
C GLN A 368 17.39 10.69 3.61
N ASP A 369 16.57 11.04 2.62
CA ASP A 369 16.72 10.58 1.24
C ASP A 369 17.60 11.46 0.34
N VAL A 370 18.21 12.52 0.89
CA VAL A 370 19.05 13.46 0.14
C VAL A 370 20.26 13.87 1.00
N GLU A 371 21.47 13.77 0.45
CA GLU A 371 22.69 14.26 1.10
C GLU A 371 22.77 15.79 1.08
N GLU A 372 22.33 16.40 -0.03
CA GLU A 372 22.28 17.85 -0.24
C GLU A 372 21.05 18.47 0.45
N PRO A 373 21.19 19.67 1.06
CA PRO A 373 20.06 20.38 1.63
C PRO A 373 18.99 20.72 0.59
N VAL A 374 17.72 20.54 0.97
CA VAL A 374 16.55 20.93 0.17
C VAL A 374 15.94 22.22 0.72
N VAL A 375 15.01 22.82 -0.02
CA VAL A 375 14.32 24.02 0.45
C VAL A 375 13.57 23.75 1.76
N ALA A 376 13.89 24.53 2.79
CA ALA A 376 13.25 24.43 4.10
C ALA A 376 11.84 25.01 4.09
N PHE A 377 10.96 24.42 4.90
CA PHE A 377 9.60 24.88 5.13
C PHE A 377 9.59 26.31 5.68
N GLY A 378 8.62 27.14 5.27
CA GLY A 378 8.44 28.51 5.76
C GLY A 378 9.37 29.56 5.15
N THR A 379 10.22 29.19 4.18
CA THR A 379 11.12 30.13 3.49
C THR A 379 10.45 30.93 2.36
N GLY A 380 9.22 30.58 1.99
CA GLY A 380 8.51 31.15 0.84
C GLY A 380 8.96 30.57 -0.52
N ALA A 381 9.98 29.72 -0.54
CA ALA A 381 10.38 28.92 -1.69
C ALA A 381 9.88 27.47 -1.54
N ALA A 382 9.72 26.76 -2.66
CA ALA A 382 9.37 25.34 -2.66
C ALA A 382 10.00 24.60 -3.83
N ASP A 383 10.52 23.40 -3.56
CA ASP A 383 10.93 22.46 -4.60
C ASP A 383 9.68 21.74 -5.12
N TYR A 384 9.22 22.15 -6.31
CA TYR A 384 8.09 21.50 -6.95
C TYR A 384 8.49 20.13 -7.49
N SER A 385 7.75 19.11 -7.06
CA SER A 385 7.94 17.74 -7.49
C SER A 385 7.23 17.47 -8.81
N GLN A 386 7.90 16.83 -9.77
CA GLN A 386 7.22 16.31 -10.95
C GLN A 386 6.58 14.96 -10.62
N LEU A 387 5.32 14.94 -10.17
CA LEU A 387 4.63 13.70 -9.76
C LEU A 387 4.15 12.81 -10.93
N LYS A 388 4.39 13.21 -12.19
CA LYS A 388 4.10 12.40 -13.37
C LYS A 388 4.99 11.16 -13.40
N GLY A 389 4.39 9.97 -13.46
CA GLY A 389 5.09 8.71 -13.65
C GLY A 389 5.32 8.37 -15.12
N ASP A 390 6.15 7.36 -15.37
CA ASP A 390 6.43 6.78 -16.69
C ASP A 390 5.46 5.62 -16.98
N PHE A 391 4.20 5.98 -17.23
CA PHE A 391 3.11 5.02 -17.43
C PHE A 391 3.40 3.99 -18.54
N ASP A 392 3.99 4.43 -19.64
CA ASP A 392 4.26 3.54 -20.79
C ASP A 392 5.29 2.48 -20.41
N ARG A 393 6.35 2.88 -19.69
CA ARG A 393 7.32 1.93 -19.14
C ARG A 393 6.68 0.98 -18.13
N TYR A 394 5.83 1.47 -17.22
CA TYR A 394 5.18 0.61 -16.22
C TYR A 394 4.28 -0.44 -16.89
N ARG A 395 3.51 0.00 -17.90
CA ARG A 395 2.66 -0.88 -18.72
C ARG A 395 3.50 -1.92 -19.47
N ASN A 396 4.60 -1.51 -20.11
CA ASN A 396 5.48 -2.43 -20.82
C ASN A 396 6.12 -3.46 -19.87
N ASN A 397 6.55 -3.06 -18.68
CA ASN A 397 7.07 -3.98 -17.66
C ASN A 397 6.01 -5.03 -17.25
N LEU A 398 4.74 -4.61 -17.06
CA LEU A 398 3.64 -5.52 -16.73
C LEU A 398 3.36 -6.52 -17.86
N ILE A 399 3.28 -6.04 -19.11
CA ILE A 399 3.03 -6.89 -20.29
C ILE A 399 4.18 -7.88 -20.46
N TYR A 400 5.43 -7.45 -20.30
CA TYR A 400 6.58 -8.34 -20.34
C TYR A 400 6.53 -9.39 -19.24
N GLY A 401 6.20 -9.00 -18.01
CA GLY A 401 6.06 -9.94 -16.91
C GLY A 401 4.99 -11.00 -17.15
N LYS A 402 3.85 -10.63 -17.71
CA LYS A 402 2.78 -11.56 -18.12
C LYS A 402 3.26 -12.52 -19.21
N TRP A 403 3.90 -11.98 -20.25
CA TRP A 403 4.45 -12.78 -21.35
C TRP A 403 5.54 -13.76 -20.88
N PHE A 404 6.44 -13.32 -20.00
CA PHE A 404 7.51 -14.13 -19.42
C PHE A 404 6.97 -15.38 -18.71
N HIS A 405 5.78 -15.27 -18.09
CA HIS A 405 5.09 -16.37 -17.43
C HIS A 405 4.12 -17.15 -18.33
N GLY A 406 4.18 -16.94 -19.66
CA GLY A 406 3.46 -17.73 -20.66
C GLY A 406 2.04 -17.24 -20.97
N GLU A 407 1.64 -16.05 -20.52
CA GLU A 407 0.35 -15.48 -20.93
C GLU A 407 0.40 -14.99 -22.40
N SER A 408 -0.68 -15.25 -23.15
CA SER A 408 -0.79 -14.81 -24.55
C SER A 408 -0.88 -13.28 -24.66
N LEU A 409 -0.01 -12.69 -25.50
CA LEU A 409 -0.02 -11.24 -25.78
C LEU A 409 -1.37 -10.73 -26.32
N HIS A 410 -2.10 -11.55 -27.08
CA HIS A 410 -3.37 -11.16 -27.69
C HIS A 410 -4.47 -10.83 -26.65
N ASN A 411 -4.33 -11.29 -25.41
CA ASN A 411 -5.34 -11.10 -24.37
C ASN A 411 -5.28 -9.73 -23.68
N TRP A 412 -4.19 -8.96 -23.88
CA TRP A 412 -3.90 -7.77 -23.07
C TRP A 412 -3.74 -6.49 -23.89
N LEU A 413 -4.03 -6.59 -25.17
CA LEU A 413 -3.92 -5.50 -26.12
C LEU A 413 -5.33 -5.23 -26.67
N PRO A 414 -5.92 -4.05 -26.40
CA PRO A 414 -7.17 -3.66 -27.01
C PRO A 414 -7.13 -3.90 -28.53
N PRO A 415 -8.20 -4.45 -29.14
CA PRO A 415 -8.29 -4.65 -30.59
C PRO A 415 -8.06 -3.36 -31.41
N SER A 416 -8.18 -2.20 -30.77
CA SER A 416 -8.01 -0.87 -31.34
C SER A 416 -6.61 -0.26 -31.15
N LEU A 417 -5.60 -1.00 -30.69
CA LEU A 417 -4.23 -0.47 -30.63
C LEU A 417 -3.68 -0.25 -32.04
N ASP A 418 -3.06 0.90 -32.25
CA ASP A 418 -2.37 1.19 -33.50
C ASP A 418 -1.17 0.25 -33.72
N THR A 419 -0.75 0.09 -34.98
CA THR A 419 0.41 -0.70 -35.38
C THR A 419 1.72 -0.21 -34.72
N THR A 420 1.80 1.08 -34.38
CA THR A 420 2.94 1.72 -33.73
C THR A 420 3.15 1.20 -32.31
N SER A 421 2.07 0.99 -31.57
CA SER A 421 2.09 0.47 -30.19
C SER A 421 2.57 -0.98 -30.15
N TRP A 422 2.22 -1.78 -31.15
CA TRP A 422 2.74 -3.14 -31.33
C TRP A 422 4.24 -3.16 -31.64
N ALA A 423 4.69 -2.30 -32.55
CA ALA A 423 6.10 -2.17 -32.85
C ALA A 423 6.91 -1.78 -31.60
N ASN A 424 6.38 -0.87 -30.79
CA ASN A 424 7.01 -0.44 -29.54
C ASN A 424 7.10 -1.56 -28.50
N ILE A 425 6.04 -2.36 -28.31
CA ILE A 425 6.05 -3.49 -27.37
C ILE A 425 6.99 -4.59 -27.87
N SER A 426 6.91 -4.94 -29.16
CA SER A 426 7.80 -5.96 -29.74
C SER A 426 9.27 -5.54 -29.67
N PHE A 427 9.56 -4.25 -29.88
CA PHE A 427 10.89 -3.69 -29.73
C PHE A 427 11.37 -3.67 -28.28
N TYR A 428 10.48 -3.35 -27.34
CA TYR A 428 10.78 -3.46 -25.91
C TYR A 428 11.12 -4.91 -25.55
N MET A 429 10.28 -5.87 -25.93
CA MET A 429 10.50 -7.30 -25.64
C MET A 429 11.78 -7.86 -26.25
N SER A 430 12.17 -7.40 -27.45
CA SER A 430 13.41 -7.87 -28.09
C SER A 430 14.68 -7.43 -27.35
N ARG A 431 14.60 -6.33 -26.60
CA ARG A 431 15.71 -5.81 -25.77
C ARG A 431 15.80 -6.46 -24.40
N VAL A 432 14.70 -7.04 -23.92
CA VAL A 432 14.53 -7.50 -22.54
C VAL A 432 14.72 -9.02 -22.51
N ARG A 433 15.92 -9.48 -22.15
CA ARG A 433 16.27 -10.91 -22.04
C ARG A 433 16.53 -11.27 -20.60
N ASN A 434 15.49 -11.65 -19.87
CA ASN A 434 15.65 -12.16 -18.53
C ASN A 434 16.00 -13.65 -18.54
N GLY A 435 17.20 -14.01 -18.10
CA GLY A 435 17.69 -15.39 -18.08
C GLY A 435 18.56 -15.64 -16.87
N PHE A 436 17.98 -16.17 -15.79
CA PHE A 436 18.71 -16.50 -14.57
C PHE A 436 19.80 -17.55 -14.87
N ASN A 437 21.06 -17.09 -14.88
CA ASN A 437 22.21 -17.93 -15.19
C ASN A 437 22.86 -18.41 -13.89
N GLY A 438 22.33 -19.47 -13.30
CA GLY A 438 22.85 -20.07 -12.06
C GLY A 438 24.28 -20.67 -12.14
N ARG A 439 25.01 -20.48 -13.26
CA ARG A 439 26.32 -21.07 -13.52
C ARG A 439 27.52 -20.30 -12.96
N ASN A 440 27.35 -19.05 -12.51
CA ASN A 440 28.45 -18.23 -11.97
C ASN A 440 28.66 -18.40 -10.45
N GLN A 441 28.34 -19.57 -9.88
CA GLN A 441 28.59 -19.90 -8.47
C GLN A 441 30.02 -20.45 -8.28
N GLU A 442 31.06 -19.66 -8.54
CA GLU A 442 32.41 -19.95 -8.04
C GLU A 442 32.80 -18.89 -6.99
N GLY A 443 32.49 -19.20 -5.74
CA GLY A 443 32.89 -18.48 -4.53
C GLY A 443 32.97 -19.48 -3.36
N PRO A 444 33.84 -19.26 -2.36
CA PRO A 444 34.42 -20.34 -1.59
C PRO A 444 33.36 -21.13 -0.79
N THR A 445 33.29 -22.42 -1.08
CA THR A 445 32.57 -23.44 -0.32
C THR A 445 33.13 -23.55 1.10
N SER A 446 32.61 -22.75 2.02
CA SER A 446 32.48 -23.10 3.45
C SER A 446 31.59 -22.06 4.15
N MET A 447 30.35 -22.42 4.45
CA MET A 447 29.47 -21.65 5.34
C MET A 447 29.59 -22.17 6.78
N PRO A 448 29.93 -21.34 7.78
CA PRO A 448 29.69 -21.67 9.17
C PRO A 448 28.20 -21.53 9.49
N ASN A 449 27.70 -22.40 10.37
CA ASN A 449 26.31 -22.45 10.85
C ASN A 449 25.71 -21.07 11.14
N ILE A 450 24.56 -20.79 10.49
CA ILE A 450 23.68 -19.65 10.73
C ILE A 450 23.27 -19.63 12.21
N LYS A 451 23.91 -18.79 13.02
CA LYS A 451 23.40 -18.41 14.34
C LYS A 451 22.43 -17.24 14.15
N GLN A 452 21.19 -17.44 14.56
CA GLN A 452 20.24 -16.35 14.76
C GLN A 452 20.84 -15.37 15.77
N SER A 453 21.23 -14.18 15.31
CA SER A 453 21.71 -13.10 16.17
C SER A 453 20.51 -12.37 16.78
N PRO A 454 20.40 -12.28 18.11
CA PRO A 454 19.35 -11.54 18.78
C PRO A 454 19.77 -10.07 18.89
N ASN A 455 19.72 -9.31 17.80
CA ASN A 455 19.82 -7.85 17.86
C ASN A 455 18.76 -7.20 16.97
N ASN A 456 17.58 -7.00 17.57
CA ASN A 456 16.47 -6.22 17.02
C ASN A 456 16.86 -4.73 16.95
N ARG A 457 17.44 -4.30 15.83
CA ARG A 457 17.17 -2.94 15.32
C ARG A 457 16.13 -3.08 14.23
N ARG A 458 14.87 -2.84 14.58
CA ARG A 458 13.75 -2.83 13.63
C ARG A 458 14.00 -1.73 12.61
N SER A 459 14.21 -2.08 11.35
CA SER A 459 14.05 -1.14 10.25
C SER A 459 12.57 -0.74 10.20
N ASN A 460 12.29 0.54 10.41
CA ASN A 460 10.93 1.09 10.39
C ASN A 460 10.49 1.34 8.94
N GLY A 461 10.48 0.30 8.11
CA GLY A 461 9.88 0.34 6.77
C GLY A 461 8.36 0.25 6.84
N THR A 462 7.66 0.85 5.87
CA THR A 462 6.18 0.95 5.89
C THR A 462 5.45 -0.36 5.55
N GLY A 463 6.18 -1.45 5.29
CA GLY A 463 5.63 -2.79 5.16
C GLY A 463 4.77 -2.93 3.93
N THR A 464 5.41 -3.36 2.83
CA THR A 464 4.80 -3.49 1.51
C THR A 464 3.62 -4.43 1.48
N TYR A 465 2.58 -3.99 0.76
CA TYR A 465 1.45 -4.79 0.38
C TYR A 465 1.79 -5.64 -0.84
N ILE A 466 1.72 -6.97 -0.69
CA ILE A 466 1.94 -7.88 -1.81
C ILE A 466 0.68 -8.75 -2.05
N PRO A 467 0.05 -8.71 -3.24
CA PRO A 467 -1.19 -9.44 -3.53
C PRO A 467 -0.98 -10.96 -3.63
N GLY A 468 -1.96 -11.75 -3.17
CA GLY A 468 -1.92 -13.22 -3.27
C GLY A 468 -2.12 -13.97 -1.97
N MET A 469 -2.41 -13.32 -0.83
CA MET A 469 -2.53 -13.98 0.49
C MET A 469 -3.81 -14.80 0.73
N SER A 470 -4.16 -15.78 -0.11
CA SER A 470 -5.15 -16.82 0.21
C SER A 470 -4.56 -17.91 1.14
N LYS A 471 -5.24 -18.26 2.23
CA LYS A 471 -4.87 -19.45 3.03
C LYS A 471 -5.43 -20.70 2.34
N GLN A 472 -4.59 -21.65 1.95
CA GLN A 472 -5.02 -23.05 1.84
C GLN A 472 -4.83 -23.68 3.23
N SER A 473 -5.95 -24.06 3.85
CA SER A 473 -5.97 -24.89 5.04
C SER A 473 -5.65 -26.32 4.63
N ASN A 474 -4.41 -26.76 4.82
CA ASN A 474 -4.09 -28.18 4.82
C ASN A 474 -4.25 -28.71 6.25
N THR A 475 -5.41 -29.30 6.51
CA THR A 475 -5.60 -30.26 7.60
C THR A 475 -4.86 -31.54 7.24
N ALA A 476 -3.80 -31.86 7.97
CA ALA A 476 -3.18 -33.18 7.93
C ALA A 476 -2.92 -33.67 9.35
N GLY A 477 -3.69 -34.70 9.74
CA GLY A 477 -3.24 -35.85 10.53
C GLY A 477 -2.68 -35.58 11.92
N CYS A 478 -3.57 -35.50 12.91
CA CYS A 478 -3.24 -35.79 14.30
C CYS A 478 -2.84 -37.28 14.42
N SER A 479 -1.62 -37.58 14.88
CA SER A 479 -1.29 -38.88 15.45
C SER A 479 -0.69 -38.68 16.84
N SER A 480 -1.39 -39.25 17.80
CA SER A 480 -1.23 -39.13 19.24
C SER A 480 -0.08 -39.97 19.78
N SER A 481 0.78 -39.39 20.62
CA SER A 481 1.52 -40.14 21.64
C SER A 481 1.08 -39.65 23.04
N LYS A 482 0.61 -40.60 23.84
CA LYS A 482 0.03 -40.43 25.18
C LYS A 482 1.10 -40.05 26.22
N PRO A 483 0.78 -39.27 27.26
CA PRO A 483 1.45 -39.35 28.55
C PRO A 483 0.66 -40.20 29.54
N SER A 484 1.38 -41.02 30.29
CA SER A 484 0.90 -41.97 31.29
C SER A 484 0.47 -41.31 32.61
N THR A 485 -0.43 -42.00 33.29
CA THR A 485 -1.29 -41.61 34.41
C THR A 485 -0.59 -41.48 35.77
N VAL A 486 -1.16 -40.55 36.55
CA VAL A 486 -1.09 -40.22 37.99
C VAL A 486 -0.90 -41.40 38.96
N LYS A 487 -0.14 -41.17 40.05
CA LYS A 487 -0.45 -41.66 41.42
C LYS A 487 -0.09 -40.64 42.51
N SER A 488 -0.88 -40.68 43.57
CA SER A 488 -1.14 -39.71 44.64
C SER A 488 -0.31 -39.89 45.93
N LEU A 489 -0.39 -38.85 46.79
CA LEU A 489 0.11 -38.66 48.19
C LEU A 489 -0.02 -39.83 49.19
N PRO A 490 0.73 -39.77 50.31
CA PRO A 490 0.18 -39.39 51.65
C PRO A 490 1.12 -38.41 52.43
N SER A 491 0.68 -37.30 53.06
CA SER A 491 0.03 -37.04 54.37
C SER A 491 0.92 -36.98 55.65
N ALA A 492 0.77 -35.88 56.41
CA ALA A 492 1.18 -35.59 57.82
C ALA A 492 2.70 -35.39 58.06
N SER A 493 3.20 -34.48 58.90
CA SER A 493 2.68 -33.82 60.13
C SER A 493 3.56 -32.61 60.53
N GLU A 494 2.99 -31.79 61.43
CA GLU A 494 3.49 -30.62 62.15
C GLU A 494 4.94 -30.70 62.68
N THR A 495 5.71 -29.59 62.71
CA THR A 495 6.11 -28.83 63.92
C THR A 495 7.12 -27.68 63.65
N GLN A 496 6.85 -26.56 64.31
CA GLN A 496 7.69 -25.51 64.92
C GLN A 496 9.20 -25.30 64.65
N GLU A 497 9.51 -24.00 64.64
CA GLU A 497 10.64 -23.30 65.31
C GLU A 497 12.01 -23.05 64.63
N SER A 498 12.20 -21.76 64.33
CA SER A 498 13.28 -20.89 64.83
C SER A 498 14.69 -20.86 64.18
N LYS A 499 15.03 -19.63 63.74
CA LYS A 499 16.33 -18.92 63.86
C LYS A 499 17.65 -19.67 63.56
N LYS A 500 18.40 -19.20 62.56
CA LYS A 500 19.57 -18.31 62.70
C LYS A 500 20.28 -18.06 61.36
N ASN A 501 20.54 -16.78 61.10
CA ASN A 501 21.54 -16.19 60.19
C ASN A 501 22.99 -16.57 60.60
N PRO A 502 24.06 -16.29 59.81
CA PRO A 502 24.35 -15.07 59.03
C PRO A 502 23.81 -15.03 57.60
#